data_AF-Q1J2W0-F1
#
_entry.id   AF-Q1J2W0-F1
#
_cell.length_a   1.000
_cell.length_b   1.000
_cell.length_c   1.000
_cell.angle_alpha   90.00
_cell.angle_beta   90.00
_cell.angle_gamma   90.00
#
_symmetry.space_group_name_H-M   'P 1'
#
loop_
_entity.id
_entity.type
_entity.pdbx_description
1 polymer ?
#
loop_
_entity_poly.entity_id
_entity_poly.type
_entity_poly.pdbx_seq_one_letter_code
_entity_poly.pdbx_strand_id
1 'polypeptide(L)'
;MCEISAVPCCEARKAERVSTMITPRQTIGRTYPRSSCRSRDCGAGIFLYHTVESSTIPEQSPIKQKNSQGRSEDAPAFKPGRNRCATEGGDALCSAQALGDPMFMHRAETVILKLTAPSANKRAWLESTAQAFRDGVGMVLGVAESEKTSSRAKLHNACYAAIREETGLPSDYARMVVNAGVALARSYWGLRKGKRRPSFPKVGKSQGIGLGVNAYAVLKRGERFFLRASTGKRGQYKWLPLLVPVHLASKLAFVHGDAKLFQRGRDWFVMLLLRLPHTPAVRDGEPTVLGVDLGVVKLMTVLTPDGVKIWNGLPVRHRRERFAAVRRRLQRHRRTDRVKAQGGRERRWMSGLNHKLSRELVDLARFYKDAVIAFEQLDGIRDRVRGSKKFNRMMSSWTFRDLVDKVRYKAEAAGVGVVFVDPRKTSQTCHRCGHASRSNRTSQAEFRCVNCGFRTNADWNAATNIAAAGLRALQQGPTDTARSEKPEQASSSLTALDGVKVCEAQVSHTDSNLVSPA
;
A
#
# COMPACT_ATOMS: atom_id res chain seq x y z
N MET A 1 -48.04 -36.19 2.94
CA MET A 1 -48.43 -36.86 4.19
C MET A 1 -47.78 -36.07 5.31
N CYS A 2 -48.43 -35.35 6.22
CA CYS A 2 -49.81 -35.32 6.68
C CYS A 2 -50.24 -33.85 6.95
N GLU A 3 -51.54 -33.66 7.05
CA GLU A 3 -52.30 -32.41 6.99
C GLU A 3 -52.58 -31.75 8.36
N ILE A 4 -52.78 -30.41 8.31
CA ILE A 4 -53.89 -29.60 8.88
C ILE A 4 -54.19 -29.68 10.40
N SER A 5 -54.16 -28.53 11.09
CA SER A 5 -55.37 -27.89 11.67
C SER A 5 -55.14 -26.45 12.19
N ALA A 6 -56.19 -25.65 12.07
CA ALA A 6 -56.34 -24.19 12.26
C ALA A 6 -57.01 -23.85 13.64
N VAL A 7 -56.67 -22.71 14.31
CA VAL A 7 -57.42 -21.41 14.50
C VAL A 7 -58.76 -21.58 15.29
N PRO A 8 -59.27 -20.71 16.23
CA PRO A 8 -59.38 -19.22 16.16
C PRO A 8 -59.51 -18.34 17.48
N CYS A 9 -59.53 -17.01 17.23
CA CYS A 9 -60.34 -15.89 17.81
C CYS A 9 -60.39 -15.44 19.29
N CYS A 10 -60.15 -14.12 19.48
CA CYS A 10 -60.97 -13.07 20.15
C CYS A 10 -60.03 -11.98 20.76
N GLU A 11 -60.32 -10.70 20.92
CA GLU A 11 -61.24 -9.69 20.35
C GLU A 11 -60.89 -8.35 21.07
N ALA A 12 -61.30 -7.23 20.47
CA ALA A 12 -61.06 -5.82 20.82
C ALA A 12 -61.37 -5.29 22.26
N ARG A 13 -60.75 -4.14 22.63
CA ARG A 13 -61.35 -2.90 23.24
C ARG A 13 -60.24 -1.83 23.38
N LYS A 14 -60.26 -0.69 22.64
CA LYS A 14 -60.93 0.62 22.84
C LYS A 14 -60.32 1.57 23.91
N ALA A 15 -60.15 2.84 23.47
CA ALA A 15 -60.04 4.11 24.21
C ALA A 15 -58.69 4.39 24.94
N GLU A 16 -58.09 5.58 24.98
CA GLU A 16 -58.55 6.94 24.65
C GLU A 16 -57.34 7.90 24.53
N ARG A 17 -57.50 8.97 23.73
CA ARG A 17 -56.58 10.12 23.67
C ARG A 17 -56.96 11.13 24.74
N VAL A 18 -55.98 11.68 25.46
CA VAL A 18 -56.09 13.05 26.03
C VAL A 18 -54.78 13.80 25.79
N SER A 19 -54.95 15.01 25.26
CA SER A 19 -53.94 16.00 24.93
C SER A 19 -53.91 17.07 26.02
N THR A 20 -52.73 17.53 26.44
CA THR A 20 -52.58 18.89 27.00
C THR A 20 -51.17 19.42 26.80
N MET A 21 -51.09 20.60 26.17
CA MET A 21 -49.93 21.47 26.10
C MET A 21 -49.76 22.25 27.42
N ILE A 22 -48.54 22.74 27.71
CA ILE A 22 -48.15 24.11 28.14
C ILE A 22 -46.74 24.06 28.77
N THR A 23 -46.06 25.20 28.75
CA THR A 23 -44.61 25.46 28.56
C THR A 23 -43.84 25.77 29.89
N PRO A 24 -42.72 26.56 29.96
CA PRO A 24 -41.46 26.12 30.58
C PRO A 24 -41.00 26.93 31.84
N ARG A 25 -40.06 26.40 32.63
CA ARG A 25 -39.27 27.17 33.63
C ARG A 25 -37.91 26.51 33.83
N GLN A 26 -36.82 27.10 33.32
CA GLN A 26 -35.88 28.03 33.98
C GLN A 26 -35.07 27.47 35.17
N THR A 27 -33.77 27.26 34.86
CA THR A 27 -32.53 27.57 35.63
C THR A 27 -32.36 27.14 37.09
N ILE A 28 -31.22 26.47 37.35
CA ILE A 28 -30.12 26.75 38.31
C ILE A 28 -29.11 25.58 38.09
N GLY A 29 -27.81 25.71 37.81
CA GLY A 29 -26.85 26.71 38.29
C GLY A 29 -26.05 26.16 39.48
N ARG A 30 -25.24 25.10 39.32
CA ARG A 30 -24.23 24.73 40.33
C ARG A 30 -22.87 24.37 39.69
N THR A 31 -21.97 25.34 39.81
CA THR A 31 -20.52 25.23 39.77
C THR A 31 -19.99 24.71 41.10
N TYR A 32 -19.00 23.81 41.09
CA TYR A 32 -18.07 23.54 42.20
C TYR A 32 -16.72 23.04 41.63
N PRO A 33 -15.60 23.19 42.35
CA PRO A 33 -14.42 23.86 41.84
C PRO A 33 -13.26 22.92 41.51
N ARG A 34 -12.28 23.48 40.78
CA ARG A 34 -10.96 22.90 40.58
C ARG A 34 -10.19 22.91 41.91
N SER A 35 -9.74 21.74 42.35
CA SER A 35 -8.61 21.62 43.27
C SER A 35 -7.42 20.99 42.55
N SER A 36 -6.28 21.68 42.63
CA SER A 36 -4.96 21.22 42.24
C SER A 36 -4.42 20.29 43.33
N CYS A 37 -3.91 19.11 42.96
CA CYS A 37 -2.97 18.39 43.82
C CYS A 37 -1.88 17.74 42.96
N ARG A 38 -0.62 18.00 43.35
CA ARG A 38 0.60 17.40 42.81
C ARG A 38 1.08 16.33 43.80
N SER A 39 1.20 15.08 43.35
CA SER A 39 2.08 14.02 43.89
C SER A 39 1.91 12.81 42.97
N ARG A 40 2.89 12.42 42.15
CA ARG A 40 4.01 11.48 42.43
C ARG A 40 3.60 10.19 43.14
N ASP A 41 3.81 9.11 42.38
CA ASP A 41 4.04 7.71 42.75
C ASP A 41 2.87 6.81 43.19
N CYS A 42 3.06 5.52 42.86
CA CYS A 42 2.18 4.34 43.00
C CYS A 42 1.13 4.21 41.87
N GLY A 43 0.94 3.08 41.20
CA GLY A 43 1.42 1.71 41.35
C GLY A 43 0.60 0.86 40.35
N ALA A 44 1.16 -0.27 39.92
CA ALA A 44 0.59 -1.14 38.89
C ALA A 44 -0.81 -1.67 39.23
N GLY A 45 -1.65 -1.84 38.19
CA GLY A 45 -2.95 -2.51 38.27
C GLY A 45 -3.26 -3.21 36.97
N ILE A 46 -2.88 -4.48 36.90
CA ILE A 46 -3.18 -5.44 35.82
C ILE A 46 -4.62 -5.91 36.05
N PHE A 47 -5.49 -5.76 35.05
CA PHE A 47 -6.82 -6.39 35.04
C PHE A 47 -6.72 -7.76 34.36
N LEU A 48 -6.82 -8.82 35.17
CA LEU A 48 -7.06 -10.20 34.75
C LEU A 48 -8.58 -10.39 34.54
N TYR A 49 -8.96 -10.98 33.41
CA TYR A 49 -10.30 -11.55 33.23
C TYR A 49 -10.22 -13.05 33.47
N HIS A 50 -11.11 -13.53 34.32
CA HIS A 50 -11.37 -14.93 34.63
C HIS A 50 -11.83 -15.72 33.39
N THR A 51 -11.33 -16.95 33.26
CA THR A 51 -11.93 -18.02 32.47
C THR A 51 -12.20 -19.21 33.40
N VAL A 52 -13.40 -19.78 33.26
CA VAL A 52 -13.96 -20.86 34.07
C VAL A 52 -13.50 -22.22 33.54
N GLU A 53 -13.23 -23.16 34.44
CA GLU A 53 -12.81 -24.56 34.20
C GLU A 53 -13.97 -25.51 33.92
N SER A 54 -13.66 -26.59 33.18
CA SER A 54 -14.06 -28.02 33.31
C SER A 54 -13.84 -28.71 31.93
N SER A 55 -13.29 -29.93 31.75
CA SER A 55 -13.22 -31.15 32.56
C SER A 55 -12.20 -32.19 32.00
N THR A 56 -11.53 -32.94 32.91
CA THR A 56 -11.10 -34.39 32.89
C THR A 56 -10.15 -35.02 31.81
N ILE A 57 -8.84 -35.18 32.15
CA ILE A 57 -8.00 -36.38 32.49
C ILE A 57 -8.34 -37.77 31.81
N PRO A 58 -7.38 -38.66 31.37
CA PRO A 58 -6.21 -39.14 32.16
C PRO A 58 -4.81 -39.32 31.53
N GLU A 59 -3.85 -39.38 32.46
CA GLU A 59 -2.42 -39.69 32.39
C GLU A 59 -2.08 -41.13 32.00
N GLN A 60 -0.89 -41.34 31.41
CA GLN A 60 0.01 -42.48 31.71
C GLN A 60 1.50 -42.06 31.64
N SER A 61 2.32 -42.80 32.37
CA SER A 61 3.54 -42.43 33.13
C SER A 61 4.90 -42.48 32.35
N PRO A 62 6.04 -42.09 32.97
CA PRO A 62 7.34 -41.93 32.30
C PRO A 62 8.33 -43.09 32.54
N ILE A 63 9.23 -43.36 31.59
CA ILE A 63 10.35 -44.32 31.78
C ILE A 63 11.70 -43.74 31.30
N LYS A 64 12.53 -43.46 32.31
CA LYS A 64 14.00 -43.62 32.50
C LYS A 64 15.00 -43.51 31.33
N GLN A 65 15.98 -42.63 31.56
CA GLN A 65 17.33 -42.62 30.99
C GLN A 65 18.13 -43.90 31.32
N LYS A 66 19.03 -44.31 30.42
CA LYS A 66 20.33 -44.91 30.74
C LYS A 66 21.38 -44.53 29.69
N ASN A 67 22.52 -44.05 30.20
CA ASN A 67 23.80 -43.86 29.51
C ASN A 67 24.51 -45.21 29.32
N SER A 68 25.34 -45.32 28.28
CA SER A 68 26.58 -46.11 28.33
C SER A 68 27.62 -45.59 27.32
N GLN A 69 28.86 -45.48 27.80
CA GLN A 69 30.09 -45.03 27.13
C GLN A 69 30.80 -46.15 26.34
N GLY A 70 31.72 -45.76 25.46
CA GLY A 70 32.82 -46.55 24.87
C GLY A 70 33.15 -46.04 23.45
N ARG A 71 34.19 -45.20 23.20
CA ARG A 71 35.61 -45.53 22.86
C ARG A 71 35.75 -46.70 21.87
N SER A 72 36.58 -46.70 20.84
CA SER A 72 37.49 -45.77 20.15
C SER A 72 38.01 -46.51 18.89
N GLU A 73 38.80 -45.81 18.06
CA GLU A 73 39.80 -46.32 17.09
C GLU A 73 39.47 -46.25 15.58
N ASP A 74 40.22 -45.32 14.98
CA ASP A 74 41.08 -45.46 13.79
C ASP A 74 40.55 -45.26 12.36
N ALA A 75 41.18 -44.25 11.74
CA ALA A 75 41.13 -43.86 10.33
C ALA A 75 42.03 -44.79 9.47
N PRO A 76 42.03 -44.71 8.12
CA PRO A 76 42.68 -43.58 7.44
C PRO A 76 42.00 -43.09 6.15
N ALA A 77 42.49 -41.94 5.70
CA ALA A 77 42.09 -41.20 4.52
C ALA A 77 42.62 -41.80 3.20
N PHE A 78 41.88 -41.60 2.10
CA PHE A 78 42.45 -41.59 0.74
C PHE A 78 41.63 -40.70 -0.20
N LYS A 79 42.30 -39.77 -0.90
CA LYS A 79 41.85 -39.10 -2.14
C LYS A 79 42.81 -39.58 -3.23
N PRO A 80 42.34 -39.85 -4.48
CA PRO A 80 42.24 -38.83 -5.54
C PRO A 80 41.01 -39.10 -6.45
N GLY A 81 40.52 -38.22 -7.32
CA GLY A 81 41.16 -37.65 -8.51
C GLY A 81 40.08 -37.58 -9.62
N ARG A 82 40.15 -36.56 -10.47
CA ARG A 82 39.26 -36.36 -11.62
C ARG A 82 39.48 -37.47 -12.66
N ASN A 83 38.41 -37.97 -13.30
CA ASN A 83 38.28 -37.94 -14.76
C ASN A 83 36.91 -38.44 -15.24
N ARG A 84 36.52 -37.88 -16.39
CA ARG A 84 35.34 -38.20 -17.19
C ARG A 84 35.49 -39.61 -17.78
N CYS A 85 34.39 -40.35 -17.86
CA CYS A 85 34.03 -41.11 -19.05
C CYS A 85 32.54 -41.43 -19.03
N ALA A 86 31.91 -41.25 -20.20
CA ALA A 86 30.55 -41.66 -20.49
C ALA A 86 30.47 -43.18 -20.60
N THR A 87 29.37 -43.77 -20.16
CA THR A 87 28.80 -45.01 -20.70
C THR A 87 27.29 -45.00 -20.44
N GLU A 88 26.59 -45.62 -21.38
CA GLU A 88 25.19 -45.51 -21.70
C GLU A 88 24.31 -46.47 -20.88
N GLY A 89 23.01 -46.16 -20.82
CA GLY A 89 21.93 -47.16 -20.78
C GLY A 89 21.42 -47.62 -19.40
N GLY A 90 20.19 -47.25 -19.06
CA GLY A 90 19.45 -47.86 -17.95
C GLY A 90 18.30 -47.01 -17.39
N ASP A 91 17.19 -46.97 -18.13
CA ASP A 91 15.80 -46.91 -17.65
C ASP A 91 15.30 -45.72 -16.80
N ALA A 92 14.76 -44.74 -17.55
CA ALA A 92 13.39 -44.23 -17.42
C ALA A 92 12.70 -44.24 -16.04
N LEU A 93 12.85 -43.13 -15.31
CA LEU A 93 11.73 -42.48 -14.64
C LEU A 93 11.66 -41.03 -15.11
N CYS A 94 10.68 -40.78 -15.98
CA CYS A 94 10.39 -39.54 -16.65
C CYS A 94 10.28 -38.39 -15.63
N SER A 95 11.29 -37.52 -15.62
CA SER A 95 11.23 -36.25 -14.91
C SER A 95 10.16 -35.40 -15.58
N ALA A 96 9.11 -35.10 -14.82
CA ALA A 96 8.10 -34.13 -15.21
C ALA A 96 8.83 -32.87 -15.69
N GLN A 97 8.62 -32.59 -16.98
CA GLN A 97 9.13 -31.45 -17.69
C GLN A 97 8.92 -30.18 -16.87
N ALA A 98 9.93 -29.33 -16.95
CA ALA A 98 9.92 -27.96 -16.49
C ALA A 98 8.68 -27.22 -17.04
N LEU A 99 7.57 -27.32 -16.32
CA LEU A 99 6.55 -26.28 -16.32
C LEU A 99 7.27 -25.07 -15.74
N GLY A 100 7.59 -24.12 -16.61
CA GLY A 100 8.18 -22.85 -16.22
C GLY A 100 7.40 -22.32 -15.03
N ASP A 101 8.07 -22.24 -13.89
CA ASP A 101 7.55 -21.64 -12.67
C ASP A 101 6.90 -20.32 -13.11
N PRO A 102 5.57 -20.16 -12.99
CA PRO A 102 4.90 -18.99 -13.52
C PRO A 102 5.64 -17.81 -12.92
N MET A 103 6.11 -16.88 -13.77
CA MET A 103 6.85 -15.70 -13.32
C MET A 103 6.00 -14.98 -12.28
N PHE A 104 6.19 -15.34 -11.01
CA PHE A 104 5.47 -14.75 -9.91
C PHE A 104 6.00 -13.33 -9.88
N MET A 105 5.24 -12.41 -10.45
CA MET A 105 5.51 -11.01 -10.25
C MET A 105 5.59 -10.82 -8.74
N HIS A 106 6.58 -10.09 -8.25
CA HIS A 106 6.67 -9.84 -6.82
C HIS A 106 6.27 -8.41 -6.56
N ARG A 107 5.41 -8.20 -5.57
CA ARG A 107 5.09 -6.85 -5.11
C ARG A 107 5.99 -6.47 -3.95
N ALA A 108 6.50 -5.24 -4.00
CA ALA A 108 7.33 -4.68 -2.96
C ALA A 108 6.47 -3.98 -1.90
N GLU A 109 6.50 -4.46 -0.66
CA GLU A 109 5.91 -3.77 0.49
C GLU A 109 7.02 -3.32 1.45
N THR A 110 6.89 -2.15 2.06
CA THR A 110 7.82 -1.70 3.12
C THR A 110 7.09 -1.73 4.46
N VAL A 111 7.65 -2.43 5.44
CA VAL A 111 7.14 -2.47 6.81
C VAL A 111 8.08 -1.77 7.76
N ILE A 112 7.52 -1.01 8.71
CA ILE A 112 8.26 -0.35 9.78
C ILE A 112 7.88 -1.02 11.09
N LEU A 113 8.85 -1.66 11.73
CA LEU A 113 8.66 -2.36 12.99
C LEU A 113 9.40 -1.63 14.11
N LYS A 114 8.74 -1.47 15.25
CA LYS A 114 9.36 -0.94 16.46
C LYS A 114 10.21 -2.04 17.11
N LEU A 115 11.40 -1.70 17.59
CA LEU A 115 12.18 -2.57 18.45
C LEU A 115 11.57 -2.56 19.86
N THR A 116 11.55 -3.72 20.51
CA THR A 116 11.30 -3.77 21.95
C THR A 116 12.38 -2.95 22.67
N ALA A 117 12.03 -2.33 23.80
CA ALA A 117 12.94 -1.45 24.54
C ALA A 117 14.33 -2.10 24.70
N PRO A 118 15.38 -1.53 24.05
CA PRO A 118 16.69 -2.15 24.08
C PRO A 118 17.29 -2.04 25.49
N SER A 119 18.00 -3.10 25.91
CA SER A 119 18.86 -3.05 27.10
C SER A 119 19.95 -1.99 26.93
N ALA A 120 20.57 -1.55 28.04
CA ALA A 120 21.63 -0.54 28.01
C ALA A 120 22.74 -0.88 26.99
N ASN A 121 23.22 -2.13 26.99
CA ASN A 121 24.24 -2.60 26.06
C ASN A 121 23.79 -2.57 24.59
N LYS A 122 22.51 -2.88 24.31
CA LYS A 122 21.97 -2.81 22.94
C LYS A 122 21.80 -1.35 22.51
N ARG A 123 21.34 -0.48 23.41
CA ARG A 123 21.17 0.95 23.16
C ARG A 123 22.52 1.62 22.85
N ALA A 124 23.53 1.38 23.68
CA ALA A 124 24.88 1.91 23.46
C ALA A 124 25.43 1.50 22.09
N TRP A 125 25.28 0.23 21.71
CA TRP A 125 25.69 -0.24 20.38
C TRP A 125 24.92 0.44 19.24
N LEU A 126 23.60 0.63 19.38
CA LEU A 126 22.79 1.31 18.37
C LEU A 126 23.22 2.77 18.19
N GLU A 127 23.47 3.46 19.30
CA GLU A 127 23.86 4.88 19.31
C GLU A 127 25.27 5.08 18.74
N SER A 128 26.24 4.25 19.15
CA SER A 128 27.60 4.31 18.61
C SER A 128 27.64 3.96 17.12
N THR A 129 26.93 2.90 16.71
CA THR A 129 26.84 2.50 15.29
C THR A 129 26.17 3.59 14.46
N ALA A 130 25.13 4.25 14.98
CA ALA A 130 24.47 5.35 14.28
C ALA A 130 25.37 6.59 14.18
N GLN A 131 26.20 6.86 15.18
CA GLN A 131 27.18 7.94 15.12
C GLN A 131 28.24 7.64 14.06
N ALA A 132 28.88 6.47 14.12
CA ALA A 132 29.84 6.01 13.12
C ALA A 132 29.26 6.04 11.68
N PHE A 133 28.00 5.63 11.51
CA PHE A 133 27.33 5.71 10.20
C PHE A 133 27.14 7.15 9.73
N ARG A 134 26.80 8.09 10.63
CA ARG A 134 26.65 9.51 10.28
C ARG A 134 27.99 10.14 9.90
N ASP A 135 29.03 9.84 10.65
CA ASP A 135 30.37 10.36 10.40
C ASP A 135 30.87 9.88 9.04
N GLY A 136 30.72 8.59 8.75
CA GLY A 136 31.03 8.04 7.43
C GLY A 136 30.23 8.68 6.30
N VAL A 137 28.93 8.97 6.49
CA VAL A 137 28.14 9.69 5.46
C VAL A 137 28.65 11.11 5.28
N GLY A 138 29.11 11.75 6.37
CA GLY A 138 29.77 13.05 6.34
C GLY A 138 31.03 13.05 5.47
N MET A 139 31.90 12.04 5.61
CA MET A 139 33.09 11.87 4.77
C MET A 139 32.73 11.79 3.28
N VAL A 140 31.74 10.95 2.93
CA VAL A 140 31.27 10.81 1.54
C VAL A 140 30.74 12.13 0.98
N LEU A 141 30.01 12.89 1.79
CA LEU A 141 29.49 14.19 1.39
C LEU A 141 30.59 15.24 1.22
N GLY A 142 31.63 15.22 2.06
CA GLY A 142 32.80 16.08 1.91
C GLY A 142 33.49 15.87 0.56
N VAL A 143 33.73 14.60 0.19
CA VAL A 143 34.32 14.26 -1.12
C VAL A 143 33.36 14.59 -2.27
N ALA A 144 32.06 14.35 -2.10
CA ALA A 144 31.07 14.70 -3.11
C ALA A 144 30.98 16.21 -3.38
N GLU A 145 31.21 17.04 -2.35
CA GLU A 145 31.27 18.49 -2.47
C GLU A 145 32.56 18.96 -3.15
N SER A 146 33.71 18.47 -2.70
CA SER A 146 35.02 18.87 -3.22
C SER A 146 35.21 18.45 -4.69
N GLU A 147 34.88 17.21 -5.03
CA GLU A 147 34.98 16.69 -6.40
C GLU A 147 33.77 17.02 -7.28
N LYS A 148 32.75 17.69 -6.72
CA LYS A 148 31.49 18.03 -7.41
C LYS A 148 30.85 16.84 -8.11
N THR A 149 30.81 15.68 -7.45
CA THR A 149 30.37 14.43 -8.04
C THR A 149 29.25 13.77 -7.26
N SER A 150 28.45 12.97 -7.96
CA SER A 150 27.51 12.02 -7.36
C SER A 150 27.64 10.63 -7.97
N SER A 151 28.78 10.36 -8.61
CA SER A 151 29.10 9.05 -9.14
C SER A 151 29.35 8.09 -8.00
N ARG A 152 28.64 6.97 -8.02
CA ARG A 152 28.79 5.92 -7.00
C ARG A 152 30.20 5.37 -6.98
N ALA A 153 30.77 5.07 -8.15
CA ALA A 153 32.08 4.43 -8.26
C ALA A 153 33.19 5.36 -7.74
N LYS A 154 33.17 6.64 -8.14
CA LYS A 154 34.15 7.63 -7.69
C LYS A 154 34.12 7.81 -6.17
N LEU A 155 32.92 8.04 -5.61
CA LEU A 155 32.75 8.21 -4.16
C LEU A 155 33.10 6.94 -3.38
N HIS A 156 32.79 5.77 -3.92
CA HIS A 156 33.19 4.51 -3.29
C HIS A 156 34.72 4.39 -3.23
N ASN A 157 35.41 4.57 -4.36
CA ASN A 157 36.85 4.40 -4.45
C ASN A 157 37.60 5.42 -3.57
N ALA A 158 37.12 6.66 -3.51
CA ALA A 158 37.73 7.70 -2.70
C ALA A 158 37.51 7.52 -1.19
N CYS A 159 36.33 7.05 -0.76
CA CYS A 159 35.94 7.10 0.65
C CYS A 159 35.96 5.73 1.36
N TYR A 160 35.82 4.61 0.64
CA TYR A 160 35.51 3.32 1.28
C TYR A 160 36.58 2.86 2.27
N ALA A 161 37.86 3.00 1.92
CA ALA A 161 38.99 2.63 2.79
C ALA A 161 39.01 3.50 4.07
N ALA A 162 38.96 4.82 3.91
CA ALA A 162 38.91 5.77 5.03
C ALA A 162 37.71 5.53 5.95
N ILE A 163 36.51 5.30 5.39
CA ILE A 163 35.32 4.95 6.19
C ILE A 163 35.57 3.70 7.02
N ARG A 164 36.15 2.65 6.44
CA ARG A 164 36.41 1.38 7.12
C ARG A 164 37.38 1.54 8.28
N GLU A 165 38.42 2.34 8.08
CA GLU A 165 39.47 2.62 9.06
C GLU A 165 38.95 3.53 10.18
N GLU A 166 38.42 4.70 9.84
CA GLU A 166 38.04 5.72 10.82
C GLU A 166 36.78 5.37 11.62
N THR A 167 35.79 4.73 10.99
CA THR A 167 34.50 4.44 11.65
C THR A 167 34.45 3.06 12.30
N GLY A 168 35.36 2.16 11.93
CA GLY A 168 35.34 0.75 12.33
C GLY A 168 34.09 -0.03 11.86
N LEU A 169 33.29 0.53 10.95
CA LEU A 169 32.05 -0.10 10.49
C LEU A 169 32.34 -1.38 9.67
N PRO A 170 31.52 -2.45 9.81
CA PRO A 170 31.64 -3.64 8.98
C PRO A 170 31.45 -3.32 7.48
N SER A 171 32.00 -4.16 6.60
CA SER A 171 32.04 -3.92 5.15
C SER A 171 30.68 -3.57 4.53
N ASP A 172 29.62 -4.31 4.88
CA ASP A 172 28.26 -4.01 4.41
C ASP A 172 27.74 -2.65 4.93
N TYR A 173 28.07 -2.26 6.16
CA TYR A 173 27.66 -0.98 6.71
C TYR A 173 28.42 0.17 6.02
N ALA A 174 29.72 0.03 5.78
CA ALA A 174 30.51 1.00 5.02
C ALA A 174 29.98 1.14 3.58
N ARG A 175 29.59 0.04 2.92
CA ARG A 175 28.91 0.09 1.62
C ARG A 175 27.60 0.88 1.69
N MET A 176 26.81 0.68 2.75
CA MET A 176 25.56 1.41 2.98
C MET A 176 25.78 2.89 3.29
N VAL A 177 26.87 3.24 3.98
CA VAL A 177 27.30 4.63 4.18
C VAL A 177 27.51 5.31 2.83
N VAL A 178 28.28 4.68 1.93
CA VAL A 178 28.50 5.21 0.58
C VAL A 178 27.17 5.34 -0.17
N ASN A 179 26.27 4.35 -0.10
CA ASN A 179 24.94 4.44 -0.73
C ASN A 179 24.15 5.65 -0.22
N ALA A 180 24.14 5.88 1.09
CA ALA A 180 23.43 6.99 1.70
C ALA A 180 24.01 8.35 1.28
N GLY A 181 25.34 8.50 1.27
CA GLY A 181 26.00 9.72 0.81
C GLY A 181 25.73 10.00 -0.68
N VAL A 182 25.85 8.97 -1.54
CA VAL A 182 25.53 9.06 -2.98
C VAL A 182 24.08 9.50 -3.19
N ALA A 183 23.12 8.93 -2.45
CA ALA A 183 21.71 9.28 -2.58
C ALA A 183 21.45 10.76 -2.23
N LEU A 184 22.08 11.27 -1.17
CA LEU A 184 21.99 12.67 -0.77
C LEU A 184 22.63 13.61 -1.82
N ALA A 185 23.83 13.28 -2.31
CA ALA A 185 24.51 14.05 -3.35
C ALA A 185 23.68 14.09 -4.65
N ARG A 186 23.16 12.95 -5.12
CA ARG A 186 22.29 12.87 -6.31
C ARG A 186 21.04 13.73 -6.16
N SER A 187 20.40 13.70 -4.99
CA SER A 187 19.24 14.54 -4.72
C SER A 187 19.58 16.04 -4.81
N TYR A 188 20.72 16.45 -4.25
CA TYR A 188 21.17 17.85 -4.29
C TYR A 188 21.42 18.34 -5.72
N TRP A 189 22.22 17.59 -6.49
CA TRP A 189 22.52 17.94 -7.88
C TRP A 189 21.28 17.88 -8.79
N GLY A 190 20.38 16.93 -8.56
CA GLY A 190 19.09 16.85 -9.26
C GLY A 190 18.20 18.07 -9.02
N LEU A 191 18.14 18.57 -7.77
CA LEU A 191 17.39 19.79 -7.44
C LEU A 191 18.00 21.03 -8.10
N ARG A 192 19.33 21.13 -8.18
CA ARG A 192 20.02 22.22 -8.88
C ARG A 192 19.78 22.19 -10.38
N LYS A 193 19.79 20.99 -11.00
CA LYS A 193 19.42 20.81 -12.41
C LYS A 193 17.99 21.30 -12.67
N GLY A 194 17.08 21.11 -11.72
CA GLY A 194 15.73 21.67 -11.72
C GLY A 194 15.62 23.16 -11.37
N LYS A 195 16.71 23.94 -11.46
CA LYS A 195 16.79 25.39 -11.15
C LYS A 195 16.38 25.78 -9.72
N ARG A 196 16.39 24.83 -8.77
CA ARG A 196 16.19 25.14 -7.34
C ARG A 196 17.52 25.56 -6.72
N ARG A 197 17.47 26.30 -5.61
CA ARG A 197 18.64 26.76 -4.85
C ARG A 197 18.76 26.06 -3.48
N PRO A 198 19.03 24.74 -3.43
CA PRO A 198 19.24 24.04 -2.17
C PRO A 198 20.62 24.35 -1.57
N SER A 199 20.73 24.31 -0.24
CA SER A 199 22.03 24.20 0.44
C SER A 199 22.59 22.78 0.28
N PHE A 200 23.92 22.63 0.31
CA PHE A 200 24.54 21.30 0.30
C PHE A 200 24.09 20.48 1.52
N PRO A 201 23.76 19.18 1.35
CA PRO A 201 23.20 18.37 2.42
C PRO A 201 24.18 18.22 3.58
N LYS A 202 23.66 18.33 4.80
CA LYS A 202 24.39 18.02 6.04
C LYS A 202 23.76 16.81 6.73
N VAL A 203 24.57 15.97 7.36
CA VAL A 203 24.08 14.77 8.04
C VAL A 203 23.45 15.15 9.38
N GLY A 204 22.14 14.96 9.51
CA GLY A 204 21.42 15.19 10.75
C GLY A 204 21.32 13.95 11.65
N LYS A 205 20.92 14.15 12.91
CA LYS A 205 20.64 13.04 13.87
C LYS A 205 19.57 12.07 13.39
N SER A 206 18.71 12.48 12.44
CA SER A 206 17.67 11.64 11.83
C SER A 206 18.20 10.65 10.79
N GLN A 207 19.48 10.72 10.41
CA GLN A 207 20.08 9.75 9.51
C GLN A 207 20.14 8.38 10.19
N GLY A 208 19.44 7.42 9.60
CA GLY A 208 19.43 6.03 10.05
C GLY A 208 20.61 5.22 9.50
N ILE A 209 20.87 4.09 10.15
CA ILE A 209 21.86 3.09 9.77
C ILE A 209 21.27 2.25 8.63
N GLY A 210 21.94 2.22 7.49
CA GLY A 210 21.64 1.25 6.43
C GLY A 210 22.24 -0.11 6.76
N LEU A 211 21.45 -1.17 6.63
CA LEU A 211 21.84 -2.55 6.81
C LEU A 211 21.76 -3.25 5.45
N GLY A 212 22.92 -3.59 4.88
CA GLY A 212 22.97 -4.38 3.65
C GLY A 212 22.40 -5.79 3.84
N VAL A 213 21.97 -6.45 2.77
CA VAL A 213 21.40 -7.82 2.82
C VAL A 213 22.22 -8.84 3.62
N ASN A 214 23.55 -8.72 3.65
CA ASN A 214 24.42 -9.63 4.41
C ASN A 214 24.66 -9.18 5.87
N ALA A 215 24.29 -7.94 6.20
CA ALA A 215 24.48 -7.36 7.53
C ALA A 215 23.39 -7.75 8.52
N TYR A 216 22.27 -8.31 8.06
CA TYR A 216 21.16 -8.63 8.95
C TYR A 216 20.40 -9.90 8.54
N ALA A 217 19.62 -10.42 9.48
CA ALA A 217 18.55 -11.39 9.21
C ALA A 217 17.37 -11.12 10.16
N VAL A 218 16.15 -11.43 9.70
CA VAL A 218 14.96 -11.44 10.55
C VAL A 218 14.65 -12.88 10.89
N LEU A 219 14.70 -13.23 12.18
CA LEU A 219 14.60 -14.61 12.64
C LEU A 219 13.51 -14.74 13.70
N LYS A 220 12.72 -15.80 13.62
CA LYS A 220 11.75 -16.19 14.64
C LYS A 220 12.43 -17.14 15.65
N ARG A 221 12.27 -16.88 16.95
CA ARG A 221 12.71 -17.76 18.05
C ARG A 221 11.56 -17.88 19.05
N GLY A 222 10.99 -19.07 19.17
CA GLY A 222 9.70 -19.25 19.86
C GLY A 222 8.62 -18.37 19.22
N GLU A 223 7.90 -17.60 20.03
CA GLU A 223 6.86 -16.67 19.56
C GLU A 223 7.38 -15.28 19.18
N ARG A 224 8.69 -15.01 19.37
CA ARG A 224 9.26 -13.67 19.19
C ARG A 224 10.09 -13.58 17.91
N PHE A 225 10.09 -12.40 17.31
CA PHE A 225 10.94 -12.08 16.16
C PHE A 225 12.13 -11.21 16.59
N PHE A 226 13.27 -11.43 15.95
CA PHE A 226 14.50 -10.71 16.21
C PHE A 226 15.13 -10.23 14.90
N LEU A 227 15.58 -8.99 14.89
CA LEU A 227 16.55 -8.51 13.92
C LEU A 227 17.95 -8.89 14.43
N ARG A 228 18.59 -9.85 13.78
CA ARG A 228 19.99 -10.21 14.01
C ARG A 228 20.87 -9.32 13.15
N ALA A 229 21.58 -8.37 13.75
CA ALA A 229 22.50 -7.48 13.07
C ALA A 229 23.96 -7.92 13.28
N SER A 230 24.77 -7.91 12.22
CA SER A 230 26.20 -8.23 12.26
C SER A 230 26.98 -7.13 12.99
N THR A 231 27.95 -7.52 13.82
CA THR A 231 28.91 -6.59 14.45
C THR A 231 30.24 -6.51 13.69
N GLY A 232 30.37 -7.23 12.57
CA GLY A 232 31.62 -7.34 11.81
C GLY A 232 32.61 -8.38 12.34
N LYS A 233 32.42 -8.88 13.57
CA LYS A 233 33.18 -10.00 14.11
C LYS A 233 32.46 -11.31 13.82
N ARG A 234 33.14 -12.29 13.21
CA ARG A 234 32.56 -13.58 12.83
C ARG A 234 31.92 -14.25 14.07
N GLY A 235 30.69 -14.72 13.91
CA GLY A 235 29.92 -15.37 15.00
C GLY A 235 29.33 -14.41 16.04
N GLN A 236 29.66 -13.11 16.00
CA GLN A 236 29.10 -12.13 16.93
C GLN A 236 27.99 -11.32 16.29
N TYR A 237 26.83 -11.31 16.94
CA TYR A 237 25.63 -10.64 16.45
C TYR A 237 24.93 -9.87 17.56
N LYS A 238 24.27 -8.76 17.20
CA LYS A 238 23.32 -8.09 18.06
C LYS A 238 21.91 -8.56 17.72
N TRP A 239 21.25 -9.13 18.72
CA TRP A 239 19.89 -9.63 18.63
C TRP A 239 18.92 -8.57 19.16
N LEU A 240 18.19 -7.92 18.25
CA LEU A 240 17.28 -6.81 18.55
C LEU A 240 15.83 -7.33 18.45
N PRO A 241 15.11 -7.46 19.58
CA PRO A 241 13.75 -8.01 19.56
C PRO A 241 12.79 -7.03 18.86
N LEU A 242 11.91 -7.56 18.00
CA LEU A 242 10.96 -6.79 17.20
C LEU A 242 9.54 -6.92 17.77
N LEU A 243 8.83 -5.79 17.85
CA LEU A 243 7.39 -5.78 18.10
C LEU A 243 6.67 -6.03 16.77
N VAL A 244 6.23 -7.27 16.57
CA VAL A 244 5.58 -7.72 15.33
C VAL A 244 4.09 -7.93 15.56
N PRO A 245 3.23 -7.10 14.94
CA PRO A 245 1.79 -7.37 14.91
C PRO A 245 1.49 -8.72 14.25
N VAL A 246 0.49 -9.44 14.76
CA VAL A 246 0.08 -10.78 14.28
C VAL A 246 -0.08 -10.84 12.75
N HIS A 247 -0.75 -9.84 12.17
CA HIS A 247 -1.00 -9.76 10.72
C HIS A 247 0.26 -9.56 9.84
N LEU A 248 1.42 -9.25 10.44
CA LEU A 248 2.70 -9.14 9.72
C LEU A 248 3.58 -10.38 9.91
N ALA A 249 3.28 -11.26 10.86
CA ALA A 249 4.16 -12.36 11.24
C ALA A 249 4.52 -13.28 10.05
N SER A 250 3.53 -13.71 9.27
CA SER A 250 3.75 -14.52 8.06
C SER A 250 4.49 -13.77 6.96
N LYS A 251 4.25 -12.45 6.85
CA LYS A 251 4.90 -11.61 5.83
C LYS A 251 6.41 -11.45 6.04
N LEU A 252 6.92 -11.64 7.26
CA LEU A 252 8.35 -11.51 7.55
C LEU A 252 9.22 -12.62 6.93
N ALA A 253 8.62 -13.71 6.45
CA ALA A 253 9.33 -14.72 5.65
C ALA A 253 9.82 -14.15 4.30
N PHE A 254 9.20 -13.07 3.82
CA PHE A 254 9.48 -12.45 2.53
C PHE A 254 10.38 -11.21 2.63
N VAL A 255 11.10 -11.02 3.74
CA VAL A 255 12.04 -9.91 3.90
C VAL A 255 13.15 -10.05 2.87
N HIS A 256 13.36 -9.00 2.07
CA HIS A 256 14.33 -8.98 0.99
C HIS A 256 14.88 -7.57 0.77
N GLY A 257 16.17 -7.46 0.46
CA GLY A 257 16.83 -6.19 0.16
C GLY A 257 17.39 -5.49 1.40
N ASP A 258 17.89 -4.27 1.21
CA ASP A 258 18.51 -3.50 2.29
C ASP A 258 17.46 -3.06 3.33
N ALA A 259 17.84 -3.09 4.60
CA ALA A 259 17.02 -2.57 5.70
C ALA A 259 17.57 -1.24 6.21
N LYS A 260 16.75 -0.48 6.93
CA LYS A 260 17.18 0.77 7.58
C LYS A 260 16.75 0.79 9.04
N LEU A 261 17.73 0.92 9.93
CA LEU A 261 17.52 1.06 11.36
C LEU A 261 17.60 2.56 11.73
N PHE A 262 16.61 3.09 12.42
CA PHE A 262 16.54 4.52 12.72
C PHE A 262 15.85 4.81 14.04
N GLN A 263 16.18 5.96 14.62
CA GLN A 263 15.63 6.42 15.88
C GLN A 263 14.53 7.47 15.66
N ARG A 264 13.44 7.39 16.43
CA ARG A 264 12.41 8.42 16.49
C ARG A 264 12.03 8.66 17.96
N GLY A 265 12.37 9.84 18.47
CA GLY A 265 12.28 10.10 19.91
C GLY A 265 13.25 9.19 20.67
N ARG A 266 12.74 8.46 21.67
CA ARG A 266 13.53 7.47 22.44
C ARG A 266 13.48 6.05 21.85
N ASP A 267 12.64 5.83 20.85
CA ASP A 267 12.35 4.52 20.30
C ASP A 267 13.18 4.25 19.03
N TRP A 268 13.51 2.98 18.82
CA TRP A 268 14.20 2.50 17.63
C TRP A 268 13.24 1.71 16.74
N PHE A 269 13.43 1.86 15.43
CA PHE A 269 12.60 1.24 14.40
C PHE A 269 13.50 0.65 13.31
N VAL A 270 13.05 -0.46 12.72
CA VAL A 270 13.62 -1.00 11.48
C VAL A 270 12.60 -0.89 10.36
N MET A 271 13.06 -0.41 9.21
CA MET A 271 12.36 -0.45 7.95
C MET A 271 12.87 -1.66 7.18
N LEU A 272 11.97 -2.58 6.87
CA LEU A 272 12.23 -3.81 6.12
C LEU A 272 11.48 -3.74 4.79
N LEU A 273 12.17 -4.07 3.71
CA LEU A 273 11.56 -4.29 2.42
C LEU A 273 11.12 -5.76 2.32
N LEU A 274 9.89 -5.98 1.89
CA LEU A 274 9.29 -7.28 1.68
C LEU A 274 9.06 -7.48 0.18
N ARG A 275 9.46 -8.63 -0.33
CA ARG A 275 9.18 -9.08 -1.69
C ARG A 275 8.11 -10.18 -1.63
N LEU A 276 6.85 -9.76 -1.60
CA LEU A 276 5.72 -10.68 -1.47
C LEU A 276 5.42 -11.31 -2.83
N PRO A 277 5.02 -12.60 -2.88
CA PRO A 277 4.45 -13.16 -4.09
C PRO A 277 3.22 -12.33 -4.49
N HIS A 278 3.12 -11.96 -5.76
CA HIS A 278 1.91 -11.40 -6.32
C HIS A 278 0.88 -12.50 -6.40
N THR A 279 -0.35 -12.18 -6.01
CA THR A 279 -1.50 -13.04 -6.26
C THR A 279 -2.08 -12.55 -7.58
N PRO A 280 -1.77 -13.20 -8.73
CA PRO A 280 -2.35 -12.79 -9.99
C PRO A 280 -3.87 -12.84 -9.87
N ALA A 281 -4.55 -11.85 -10.46
CA ALA A 281 -5.99 -11.92 -10.66
C ALA A 281 -6.27 -12.91 -11.79
N VAL A 282 -6.12 -14.20 -11.49
CA VAL A 282 -6.50 -15.29 -12.41
C VAL A 282 -8.01 -15.30 -12.49
N ARG A 283 -8.52 -15.40 -13.72
CA ARG A 283 -9.94 -15.45 -14.02
C ARG A 283 -10.19 -16.74 -14.76
N ASP A 284 -11.06 -17.58 -14.20
CA ASP A 284 -11.41 -18.89 -14.79
C ASP A 284 -12.76 -18.83 -15.52
N GLY A 285 -13.40 -17.66 -15.58
CA GLY A 285 -14.72 -17.45 -16.18
C GLY A 285 -15.03 -15.99 -16.52
N GLU A 286 -16.29 -15.70 -16.82
CA GLU A 286 -16.75 -14.34 -17.09
C GLU A 286 -16.58 -13.43 -15.85
N PRO A 287 -16.03 -12.21 -16.03
CA PRO A 287 -15.72 -11.35 -14.89
C PRO A 287 -17.00 -10.79 -14.26
N THR A 288 -17.11 -10.89 -12.94
CA THR A 288 -18.15 -10.17 -12.19
C THR A 288 -17.70 -8.72 -11.98
N VAL A 289 -18.20 -7.79 -12.80
CA VAL A 289 -17.77 -6.38 -12.75
C VAL A 289 -18.59 -5.58 -11.74
N LEU A 290 -17.92 -5.08 -10.71
CA LEU A 290 -18.48 -4.16 -9.72
C LEU A 290 -18.19 -2.72 -10.13
N GLY A 291 -19.21 -2.01 -10.62
CA GLY A 291 -19.09 -0.60 -11.01
C GLY A 291 -19.13 0.34 -9.81
N VAL A 292 -18.12 1.20 -9.65
CA VAL A 292 -17.99 2.09 -8.49
C VAL A 292 -18.04 3.55 -8.90
N ASP A 293 -19.12 4.23 -8.54
CA ASP A 293 -19.24 5.68 -8.62
C ASP A 293 -18.80 6.33 -7.29
N LEU A 294 -18.01 7.40 -7.38
CA LEU A 294 -17.40 8.06 -6.22
C LEU A 294 -17.94 9.49 -6.06
N GLY A 295 -18.44 9.81 -4.87
CA GLY A 295 -19.08 11.09 -4.60
C GLY A 295 -18.69 11.75 -3.26
N VAL A 296 -19.26 12.92 -3.01
CA VAL A 296 -19.05 13.71 -1.77
C VAL A 296 -20.20 13.59 -0.78
N VAL A 297 -21.42 13.29 -1.25
CA VAL A 297 -22.61 13.05 -0.40
C VAL A 297 -22.74 11.56 -0.10
N LYS A 298 -22.65 10.73 -1.13
CA LYS A 298 -22.41 9.29 -1.03
C LYS A 298 -20.95 9.07 -1.40
N LEU A 299 -20.20 8.40 -0.54
CA LEU A 299 -18.75 8.30 -0.70
C LEU A 299 -18.39 7.34 -1.83
N MET A 300 -19.12 6.24 -1.90
CA MET A 300 -19.12 5.32 -3.01
C MET A 300 -20.52 4.72 -3.18
N THR A 301 -20.92 4.52 -4.42
CA THR A 301 -22.08 3.74 -4.84
C THR A 301 -21.55 2.60 -5.69
N VAL A 302 -21.81 1.36 -5.28
CA VAL A 302 -21.27 0.16 -5.90
C VAL A 302 -22.41 -0.67 -6.45
N LEU A 303 -22.39 -0.93 -7.76
CA LEU A 303 -23.24 -1.94 -8.36
C LEU A 303 -22.60 -3.32 -8.12
N THR A 304 -23.41 -4.25 -7.64
CA THR A 304 -23.08 -5.66 -7.41
C THR A 304 -24.16 -6.55 -8.05
N PRO A 305 -23.92 -7.86 -8.22
CA PRO A 305 -24.97 -8.79 -8.65
C PRO A 305 -26.25 -8.73 -7.78
N ASP A 306 -26.09 -8.50 -6.47
CA ASP A 306 -27.22 -8.43 -5.52
C ASP A 306 -27.93 -7.06 -5.49
N GLY A 307 -27.52 -6.13 -6.35
CA GLY A 307 -28.05 -4.76 -6.40
C GLY A 307 -27.01 -3.70 -6.01
N VAL A 308 -27.48 -2.60 -5.41
CA VAL A 308 -26.64 -1.40 -5.20
C VAL A 308 -26.32 -1.21 -3.72
N LYS A 309 -25.03 -1.09 -3.41
CA LYS A 309 -24.55 -0.75 -2.07
C LYS A 309 -24.04 0.69 -2.02
N ILE A 310 -24.49 1.44 -1.01
CA ILE A 310 -24.19 2.87 -0.86
C ILE A 310 -23.51 3.13 0.48
N TRP A 311 -22.39 3.84 0.46
CA TRP A 311 -21.72 4.32 1.68
C TRP A 311 -22.06 5.79 1.94
N ASN A 312 -22.76 6.04 3.04
CA ASN A 312 -23.21 7.39 3.41
C ASN A 312 -22.04 8.32 3.78
N GLY A 313 -21.94 9.46 3.11
CA GLY A 313 -20.93 10.49 3.35
C GLY A 313 -21.36 11.63 4.25
N LEU A 314 -22.64 11.74 4.63
CA LEU A 314 -23.15 12.84 5.45
C LEU A 314 -22.41 13.01 6.79
N PRO A 315 -22.15 11.95 7.58
CA PRO A 315 -21.38 12.10 8.83
C PRO A 315 -19.96 12.62 8.57
N VAL A 316 -19.38 12.20 7.45
CA VAL A 316 -18.02 12.59 7.04
C VAL A 316 -18.00 14.05 6.62
N ARG A 317 -19.01 14.51 5.87
CA ARG A 317 -19.21 15.92 5.54
C ARG A 317 -19.33 16.79 6.79
N HIS A 318 -20.17 16.42 7.77
CA HIS A 318 -20.31 17.18 9.01
C HIS A 318 -18.99 17.32 9.78
N ARG A 319 -18.22 16.22 9.89
CA ARG A 319 -16.92 16.25 10.56
C ARG A 319 -15.91 17.11 9.83
N ARG A 320 -15.93 17.14 8.50
CA ARG A 320 -15.08 18.04 7.67
C ARG A 320 -15.47 19.50 7.84
N GLU A 321 -16.76 19.80 7.88
CA GLU A 321 -17.25 21.15 8.15
C GLU A 321 -16.81 21.62 9.56
N ARG A 322 -16.82 20.74 10.56
CA ARG A 322 -16.26 21.02 11.89
C ARG A 322 -14.76 21.33 11.85
N PHE A 323 -13.95 20.55 11.13
CA PHE A 323 -12.52 20.85 10.94
C PHE A 323 -12.31 22.23 10.32
N ALA A 324 -13.10 22.57 9.29
CA ALA A 324 -13.03 23.87 8.62
C ALA A 324 -13.47 25.03 9.52
N ALA A 325 -14.53 24.85 10.33
CA ALA A 325 -15.02 25.84 11.27
C ALA A 325 -13.98 26.15 12.35
N VAL A 326 -13.37 25.11 12.93
CA VAL A 326 -12.29 25.26 13.93
C VAL A 326 -11.10 26.01 13.32
N ARG A 327 -10.67 25.63 12.11
CA ARG A 327 -9.56 26.30 11.42
C ARG A 327 -9.86 27.78 11.19
N ARG A 328 -11.07 28.11 10.73
CA ARG A 328 -11.53 29.48 10.50
C ARG A 328 -11.52 30.30 11.79
N ARG A 329 -12.02 29.73 12.90
CA ARG A 329 -12.00 30.37 14.22
C ARG A 329 -10.58 30.69 14.66
N LEU A 330 -9.66 29.71 14.58
CA LEU A 330 -8.27 29.91 14.99
C LEU A 330 -7.54 30.95 14.13
N GLN A 331 -7.78 30.95 12.81
CA GLN A 331 -7.24 31.95 11.89
C GLN A 331 -7.75 33.35 12.21
N ARG A 332 -9.05 33.50 12.52
CA ARG A 332 -9.63 34.80 12.93
C ARG A 332 -8.96 35.37 14.18
N HIS A 333 -8.67 34.52 15.15
CA HIS A 333 -7.95 34.92 16.38
C HIS A 333 -6.41 34.93 16.22
N ARG A 334 -5.88 34.83 14.99
CA ARG A 334 -4.44 34.82 14.69
C ARG A 334 -3.62 33.76 15.47
N ARG A 335 -4.27 32.66 15.90
CA ARG A 335 -3.65 31.55 16.64
C ARG A 335 -2.94 30.56 15.70
N THR A 336 -1.86 31.03 15.07
CA THR A 336 -1.09 30.28 14.07
C THR A 336 -0.45 29.02 14.67
N ASP A 337 -0.06 29.04 15.95
CA ASP A 337 0.38 27.91 16.76
C ASP A 337 -0.64 26.76 16.74
N ARG A 338 -1.92 27.08 16.99
CA ARG A 338 -3.01 26.10 17.05
C ARG A 338 -3.41 25.62 15.66
N VAL A 339 -3.35 26.47 14.65
CA VAL A 339 -3.55 26.06 13.25
C VAL A 339 -2.50 25.03 12.83
N LYS A 340 -1.22 25.28 13.15
CA LYS A 340 -0.12 24.34 12.92
C LYS A 340 -0.33 23.03 13.69
N ALA A 341 -0.73 23.09 14.96
CA ALA A 341 -1.01 21.92 15.79
C ALA A 341 -2.24 21.10 15.32
N GLN A 342 -3.21 21.73 14.66
CA GLN A 342 -4.32 21.07 13.99
C GLN A 342 -3.90 20.47 12.64
N GLY A 343 -2.76 20.91 12.10
CA GLY A 343 -2.16 20.47 10.86
C GLY A 343 -2.13 18.94 10.70
N GLY A 344 -2.65 18.48 9.57
CA GLY A 344 -2.66 17.06 9.21
C GLY A 344 -3.65 16.18 9.99
N ARG A 345 -4.37 16.67 11.01
CA ARG A 345 -5.38 15.85 11.72
C ARG A 345 -6.52 15.42 10.79
N GLU A 346 -7.07 16.36 10.01
CA GLU A 346 -8.11 16.07 9.01
C GLU A 346 -7.61 15.06 7.98
N ARG A 347 -6.38 15.26 7.46
CA ARG A 347 -5.74 14.36 6.49
C ARG A 347 -5.56 12.94 7.04
N ARG A 348 -5.05 12.79 8.27
CA ARG A 348 -4.87 11.49 8.92
C ARG A 348 -6.20 10.78 9.13
N TRP A 349 -7.21 11.50 9.59
CA TRP A 349 -8.55 10.94 9.76
C TRP A 349 -9.16 10.50 8.42
N MET A 350 -9.06 11.34 7.38
CA MET A 350 -9.52 10.99 6.02
C MET A 350 -8.79 9.79 5.44
N SER A 351 -7.46 9.72 5.58
CA SER A 351 -6.68 8.56 5.15
C SER A 351 -7.10 7.29 5.89
N GLY A 352 -7.36 7.39 7.20
CA GLY A 352 -7.88 6.29 8.01
C GLY A 352 -9.27 5.82 7.54
N LEU A 353 -10.17 6.75 7.20
CA LEU A 353 -11.47 6.42 6.61
C LEU A 353 -11.30 5.71 5.26
N ASN A 354 -10.47 6.25 4.37
CA ASN A 354 -10.22 5.63 3.06
C ASN A 354 -9.61 4.22 3.20
N HIS A 355 -8.77 3.97 4.21
CA HIS A 355 -8.30 2.62 4.51
C HIS A 355 -9.43 1.68 4.97
N LYS A 356 -10.48 2.17 5.65
CA LYS A 356 -11.63 1.33 6.01
C LYS A 356 -12.48 1.03 4.78
N LEU A 357 -12.88 2.09 4.07
CA LEU A 357 -13.68 2.00 2.85
C LEU A 357 -13.03 1.11 1.79
N SER A 358 -11.73 1.24 1.55
CA SER A 358 -11.06 0.40 0.55
C SER A 358 -10.91 -1.06 0.99
N ARG A 359 -10.91 -1.34 2.31
CA ARG A 359 -10.95 -2.72 2.80
C ARG A 359 -12.34 -3.29 2.58
N GLU A 360 -13.38 -2.57 3.00
CA GLU A 360 -14.78 -3.00 2.84
C GLU A 360 -15.15 -3.26 1.38
N LEU A 361 -14.69 -2.43 0.44
CA LEU A 361 -14.93 -2.64 -1.00
C LEU A 361 -14.22 -3.89 -1.53
N VAL A 362 -12.97 -4.13 -1.14
CA VAL A 362 -12.23 -5.32 -1.58
C VAL A 362 -12.81 -6.58 -0.95
N ASP A 363 -13.17 -6.54 0.33
CA ASP A 363 -13.80 -7.66 1.02
C ASP A 363 -15.17 -7.98 0.40
N LEU A 364 -15.94 -6.97 -0.01
CA LEU A 364 -17.17 -7.16 -0.79
C LEU A 364 -16.88 -7.81 -2.14
N ALA A 365 -15.88 -7.34 -2.89
CA ALA A 365 -15.55 -7.90 -4.19
C ALA A 365 -15.15 -9.37 -4.09
N ARG A 366 -14.41 -9.76 -3.03
CA ARG A 366 -14.00 -11.15 -2.79
C ARG A 366 -15.15 -12.13 -2.55
N PHE A 367 -16.36 -11.64 -2.24
CA PHE A 367 -17.53 -12.48 -2.12
C PHE A 367 -17.99 -13.04 -3.47
N TYR A 368 -17.67 -12.35 -4.56
CA TYR A 368 -18.06 -12.75 -5.90
C TYR A 368 -16.90 -13.45 -6.63
N LYS A 369 -17.23 -14.50 -7.38
CA LYS A 369 -16.27 -15.22 -8.22
C LYS A 369 -15.80 -14.30 -9.37
N ASP A 370 -14.51 -14.37 -9.70
CA ASP A 370 -13.90 -13.63 -10.82
C ASP A 370 -14.17 -12.11 -10.78
N ALA A 371 -14.25 -11.53 -9.57
CA ALA A 371 -14.64 -10.15 -9.38
C ALA A 371 -13.61 -9.13 -9.91
N VAL A 372 -14.11 -8.08 -10.55
CA VAL A 372 -13.32 -6.93 -11.02
C VAL A 372 -13.98 -5.64 -10.56
N ILE A 373 -13.21 -4.75 -9.92
CA ILE A 373 -13.68 -3.43 -9.51
C ILE A 373 -13.43 -2.43 -10.63
N ALA A 374 -14.48 -1.78 -11.13
CA ALA A 374 -14.40 -0.75 -12.17
C ALA A 374 -14.53 0.66 -11.57
N PHE A 375 -13.55 1.52 -11.85
CA PHE A 375 -13.57 2.95 -11.50
C PHE A 375 -13.52 3.82 -12.75
N GLU A 376 -14.06 5.03 -12.66
CA GLU A 376 -13.73 6.09 -13.61
C GLU A 376 -12.28 6.60 -13.43
N GLN A 377 -11.63 6.96 -14.54
CA GLN A 377 -10.37 7.70 -14.52
C GLN A 377 -10.59 9.18 -14.16
N LEU A 378 -10.66 9.46 -12.86
CA LEU A 378 -10.91 10.81 -12.33
C LEU A 378 -9.69 11.76 -12.36
N ASP A 379 -8.69 11.49 -13.21
CA ASP A 379 -7.50 12.34 -13.34
C ASP A 379 -7.86 13.73 -13.90
N GLY A 380 -7.27 14.79 -13.32
CA GLY A 380 -7.46 16.18 -13.79
C GLY A 380 -8.80 16.85 -13.46
N ILE A 381 -9.70 16.21 -12.69
CA ILE A 381 -11.00 16.82 -12.30
C ILE A 381 -10.83 18.15 -11.54
N ARG A 382 -9.76 18.26 -10.75
CA ARG A 382 -9.45 19.45 -9.95
C ARG A 382 -9.11 20.67 -10.80
N ASP A 383 -8.66 20.46 -12.03
CA ASP A 383 -8.29 21.54 -12.95
C ASP A 383 -9.50 21.98 -13.81
N ARG A 384 -10.48 21.07 -13.99
CA ARG A 384 -11.65 21.28 -14.86
C ARG A 384 -12.87 21.88 -14.15
N VAL A 385 -13.01 21.68 -12.84
CA VAL A 385 -14.20 22.12 -12.09
C VAL A 385 -13.89 23.32 -11.18
N ARG A 386 -14.31 24.52 -11.60
CA ARG A 386 -14.31 25.73 -10.76
C ARG A 386 -15.67 25.90 -10.07
N GLY A 387 -15.81 25.38 -8.85
CA GLY A 387 -16.99 25.62 -8.01
C GLY A 387 -16.78 26.74 -7.00
N SER A 388 -17.72 26.89 -6.06
CA SER A 388 -17.59 27.87 -4.96
C SER A 388 -16.38 27.57 -4.07
N LYS A 389 -15.89 28.57 -3.30
CA LYS A 389 -14.80 28.36 -2.32
C LYS A 389 -15.11 27.25 -1.31
N LYS A 390 -16.40 27.03 -0.98
CA LYS A 390 -16.85 25.92 -0.13
C LYS A 390 -16.75 24.58 -0.87
N PHE A 391 -17.23 24.52 -2.11
CA PHE A 391 -17.18 23.33 -2.96
C PHE A 391 -15.73 22.93 -3.27
N ASN A 392 -14.88 23.86 -3.70
CA ASN A 392 -13.47 23.59 -4.01
C ASN A 392 -12.69 23.11 -2.77
N ARG A 393 -13.03 23.62 -1.57
CA ARG A 393 -12.46 23.09 -0.31
C ARG A 393 -12.91 21.65 -0.05
N MET A 394 -14.18 21.35 -0.30
CA MET A 394 -14.75 20.01 -0.14
C MET A 394 -14.22 19.01 -1.20
N MET A 395 -13.89 19.47 -2.41
CA MET A 395 -13.23 18.63 -3.41
C MET A 395 -11.73 18.48 -3.14
N SER A 396 -11.07 19.51 -2.62
CA SER A 396 -9.62 19.46 -2.36
C SER A 396 -9.24 18.65 -1.12
N SER A 397 -10.06 18.62 -0.07
CA SER A 397 -9.81 17.75 1.09
C SER A 397 -10.42 16.35 1.00
N TRP A 398 -11.15 16.03 -0.08
CA TRP A 398 -11.52 14.67 -0.44
C TRP A 398 -10.55 14.14 -1.49
N THR A 399 -9.92 13.00 -1.21
CA THR A 399 -8.88 12.43 -2.07
C THR A 399 -9.40 11.14 -2.67
N PHE A 400 -10.23 11.25 -3.72
CA PHE A 400 -10.67 10.08 -4.52
C PHE A 400 -9.47 9.24 -4.95
N ARG A 401 -8.40 9.90 -5.41
CA ARG A 401 -7.13 9.25 -5.74
C ARG A 401 -6.58 8.40 -4.59
N ASP A 402 -6.56 8.93 -3.37
CA ASP A 402 -6.06 8.21 -2.20
C ASP A 402 -6.94 6.99 -1.83
N LEU A 403 -8.26 7.06 -2.06
CA LEU A 403 -9.15 5.90 -1.90
C LEU A 403 -8.87 4.86 -2.99
N VAL A 404 -8.83 5.29 -4.26
CA VAL A 404 -8.56 4.43 -5.42
C VAL A 404 -7.20 3.74 -5.29
N ASP A 405 -6.14 4.47 -4.96
CA ASP A 405 -4.79 3.91 -4.72
C ASP A 405 -4.82 2.84 -3.62
N LYS A 406 -5.60 3.11 -2.55
CA LYS A 406 -5.80 2.15 -1.46
C LYS A 406 -6.65 0.95 -1.84
N VAL A 407 -7.55 1.07 -2.81
CA VAL A 407 -8.29 -0.07 -3.35
C VAL A 407 -7.35 -0.88 -4.23
N ARG A 408 -6.60 -0.25 -5.15
CA ARG A 408 -5.65 -0.91 -6.05
C ARG A 408 -4.70 -1.85 -5.32
N TYR A 409 -3.91 -1.34 -4.37
CA TYR A 409 -2.91 -2.19 -3.71
C TYR A 409 -3.53 -3.31 -2.86
N LYS A 410 -4.77 -3.13 -2.36
CA LYS A 410 -5.48 -4.15 -1.57
C LYS A 410 -6.19 -5.18 -2.43
N ALA A 411 -6.76 -4.74 -3.54
CA ALA A 411 -7.37 -5.61 -4.54
C ALA A 411 -6.28 -6.52 -5.12
N GLU A 412 -5.14 -5.95 -5.50
CA GLU A 412 -3.94 -6.70 -5.91
C GLU A 412 -3.49 -7.69 -4.82
N ALA A 413 -3.46 -7.25 -3.56
CA ALA A 413 -3.14 -8.14 -2.43
C ALA A 413 -4.11 -9.31 -2.24
N ALA A 414 -5.32 -9.19 -2.76
CA ALA A 414 -6.41 -10.14 -2.61
C ALA A 414 -6.71 -10.91 -3.90
N GLY A 415 -5.93 -10.71 -4.98
CA GLY A 415 -6.19 -11.31 -6.29
C GLY A 415 -7.43 -10.73 -7.00
N VAL A 416 -7.93 -9.56 -6.60
CA VAL A 416 -9.08 -8.89 -7.21
C VAL A 416 -8.61 -7.92 -8.29
N GLY A 417 -9.18 -8.02 -9.48
CA GLY A 417 -8.87 -7.12 -10.59
C GLY A 417 -9.39 -5.69 -10.37
N VAL A 418 -8.68 -4.69 -10.91
CA VAL A 418 -9.17 -3.30 -10.96
C VAL A 418 -9.03 -2.77 -12.38
N VAL A 419 -10.12 -2.26 -12.94
CA VAL A 419 -10.16 -1.65 -14.27
C VAL A 419 -10.58 -0.19 -14.19
N PHE A 420 -10.08 0.60 -15.13
CA PHE A 420 -10.31 2.03 -15.20
C PHE A 420 -10.98 2.40 -16.52
N VAL A 421 -12.11 3.10 -16.45
CA VAL A 421 -12.92 3.49 -17.62
C VAL A 421 -12.88 4.99 -17.86
N ASP A 422 -13.12 5.42 -19.10
CA ASP A 422 -13.24 6.84 -19.44
C ASP A 422 -14.46 7.46 -18.69
N PRO A 423 -14.28 8.53 -17.90
CA PRO A 423 -15.38 9.22 -17.22
C PRO A 423 -16.37 9.95 -18.16
N ARG A 424 -16.09 10.04 -19.47
CA ARG A 424 -16.95 10.80 -20.39
C ARG A 424 -18.33 10.16 -20.50
N LYS A 425 -19.36 10.99 -20.23
CA LYS A 425 -20.80 10.71 -20.39
C LYS A 425 -21.36 9.57 -19.52
N THR A 426 -20.57 8.89 -18.70
CA THR A 426 -21.02 7.84 -17.75
C THR A 426 -22.18 8.27 -16.85
N SER A 427 -22.18 9.51 -16.37
CA SER A 427 -23.25 10.08 -15.54
C SER A 427 -24.43 10.68 -16.33
N GLN A 428 -24.34 10.74 -17.66
CA GLN A 428 -25.33 11.34 -18.56
C GLN A 428 -26.02 10.30 -19.46
N THR A 429 -25.38 9.15 -19.67
CA THR A 429 -25.93 8.04 -20.45
C THR A 429 -27.01 7.31 -19.67
N CYS A 430 -28.15 7.04 -20.28
CA CYS A 430 -29.15 6.15 -19.71
C CYS A 430 -28.69 4.69 -19.86
N HIS A 431 -28.52 3.97 -18.75
CA HIS A 431 -28.10 2.56 -18.83
C HIS A 431 -29.14 1.66 -19.52
N ARG A 432 -30.42 2.07 -19.55
CA ARG A 432 -31.51 1.29 -20.18
C ARG A 432 -31.54 1.41 -21.71
N CYS A 433 -31.25 2.59 -22.26
CA CYS A 433 -31.42 2.85 -23.71
C CYS A 433 -30.20 3.46 -24.40
N GLY A 434 -29.10 3.71 -23.69
CA GLY A 434 -27.87 4.27 -24.25
C GLY A 434 -27.91 5.77 -24.60
N HIS A 435 -29.06 6.44 -24.54
CA HIS A 435 -29.16 7.86 -24.85
C HIS A 435 -28.37 8.72 -23.84
N ALA A 436 -27.41 9.51 -24.33
CA ALA A 436 -26.55 10.36 -23.52
C ALA A 436 -26.91 11.83 -23.71
N SER A 437 -27.44 12.46 -22.66
CA SER A 437 -27.79 13.88 -22.65
C SER A 437 -27.54 14.49 -21.27
N ARG A 438 -27.10 15.75 -21.24
CA ARG A 438 -26.95 16.51 -19.99
C ARG A 438 -28.28 16.66 -19.26
N SER A 439 -29.37 16.78 -20.00
CA SER A 439 -30.73 16.93 -19.46
C SER A 439 -31.25 15.67 -18.77
N ASN A 440 -30.57 14.52 -18.95
CA ASN A 440 -30.93 13.29 -18.23
C ASN A 440 -30.69 13.39 -16.72
N ARG A 441 -29.81 14.30 -16.29
CA ARG A 441 -29.50 14.52 -14.87
C ARG A 441 -30.26 15.74 -14.36
N THR A 442 -31.48 15.51 -13.86
CA THR A 442 -32.38 16.56 -13.35
C THR A 442 -31.87 17.17 -12.04
N SER A 443 -31.22 16.38 -11.18
CA SER A 443 -30.59 16.87 -9.95
C SER A 443 -29.31 16.09 -9.61
N GLN A 444 -28.67 16.41 -8.48
CA GLN A 444 -27.53 15.60 -8.01
C GLN A 444 -27.93 14.15 -7.71
N ALA A 445 -29.17 13.90 -7.28
CA ALA A 445 -29.64 12.60 -6.82
C ALA A 445 -30.56 11.89 -7.83
N GLU A 446 -31.27 12.63 -8.68
CA GLU A 446 -32.29 12.10 -9.59
C GLU A 446 -31.79 12.06 -11.04
N PHE A 447 -32.04 10.93 -11.70
CA PHE A 447 -31.82 10.72 -13.13
C PHE A 447 -33.15 10.41 -13.80
N ARG A 448 -33.47 11.12 -14.88
CA ARG A 448 -34.64 10.90 -15.73
C ARG A 448 -34.24 10.99 -17.18
N CYS A 449 -34.27 9.88 -17.91
CA CYS A 449 -33.94 9.87 -19.33
C CYS A 449 -34.98 10.64 -20.14
N VAL A 450 -34.53 11.60 -20.94
CA VAL A 450 -35.42 12.39 -21.82
C VAL A 450 -35.89 11.60 -23.05
N ASN A 451 -35.22 10.51 -23.41
CA ASN A 451 -35.56 9.67 -24.55
C ASN A 451 -36.57 8.57 -24.20
N CYS A 452 -36.28 7.75 -23.17
CA CYS A 452 -37.12 6.60 -22.81
C CYS A 452 -37.93 6.77 -21.51
N GLY A 453 -37.86 7.94 -20.87
CA GLY A 453 -38.61 8.25 -19.63
C GLY A 453 -38.12 7.53 -18.37
N PHE A 454 -37.12 6.65 -18.46
CA PHE A 454 -36.59 5.88 -17.33
C PHE A 454 -36.11 6.76 -16.18
N ARG A 455 -36.47 6.41 -14.94
CA ARG A 455 -36.12 7.16 -13.73
C ARG A 455 -35.40 6.29 -12.72
N THR A 456 -34.34 6.82 -12.13
CA THR A 456 -33.62 6.15 -11.03
C THR A 456 -32.75 7.16 -10.26
N ASN A 457 -32.01 6.66 -9.27
CA ASN A 457 -30.96 7.42 -8.62
C ASN A 457 -29.77 7.64 -9.58
N ALA A 458 -29.26 8.88 -9.65
CA ALA A 458 -28.16 9.23 -10.56
C ALA A 458 -26.87 8.43 -10.30
N ASP A 459 -26.54 8.17 -9.03
CA ASP A 459 -25.34 7.41 -8.66
C ASP A 459 -25.49 5.92 -8.98
N TRP A 460 -26.72 5.38 -8.92
CA TRP A 460 -27.01 4.02 -9.41
C TRP A 460 -26.80 3.93 -10.92
N ASN A 461 -27.43 4.83 -11.69
CA ASN A 461 -27.25 4.85 -13.14
C ASN A 461 -25.77 4.98 -13.54
N ALA A 462 -25.02 5.83 -12.85
CA ALA A 462 -23.58 5.98 -13.05
C ALA A 462 -22.82 4.67 -12.75
N ALA A 463 -23.06 4.04 -11.59
CA ALA A 463 -22.44 2.76 -11.24
C ALA A 463 -22.74 1.66 -12.28
N THR A 464 -23.97 1.59 -12.81
CA THR A 464 -24.33 0.66 -13.88
C THR A 464 -23.58 0.92 -15.18
N ASN A 465 -23.47 2.19 -15.59
CA ASN A 465 -22.70 2.53 -16.78
C ASN A 465 -21.20 2.25 -16.62
N ILE A 466 -20.65 2.48 -15.42
CA ILE A 466 -19.25 2.17 -15.09
C ILE A 466 -19.00 0.66 -15.15
N ALA A 467 -19.90 -0.16 -14.60
CA ALA A 467 -19.80 -1.62 -14.67
C ALA A 467 -19.83 -2.10 -16.14
N ALA A 468 -20.77 -1.60 -16.94
CA ALA A 468 -20.88 -1.95 -18.36
C ALA A 468 -19.63 -1.50 -19.16
N ALA A 469 -19.09 -0.32 -18.86
CA ALA A 469 -17.84 0.15 -19.46
C ALA A 469 -16.63 -0.68 -19.03
N GLY A 470 -16.60 -1.11 -17.76
CA GLY A 470 -15.55 -1.98 -17.22
C GLY A 470 -15.56 -3.33 -17.92
N LEU A 471 -16.74 -3.93 -18.12
CA LEU A 471 -16.88 -5.19 -18.85
C LEU A 471 -16.37 -5.07 -20.29
N ARG A 472 -16.75 -4.01 -21.01
CA ARG A 472 -16.23 -3.74 -22.37
C ARG A 472 -14.72 -3.57 -22.40
N ALA A 473 -14.15 -2.84 -21.45
CA ALA A 473 -12.70 -2.64 -21.35
C ALA A 473 -11.95 -3.95 -21.09
N LEU A 474 -12.55 -4.90 -20.36
CA LEU A 474 -11.96 -6.23 -20.15
C LEU A 474 -12.03 -7.11 -21.41
N GLN A 475 -13.09 -6.98 -22.22
CA GLN A 475 -13.26 -7.73 -23.46
C GLN A 475 -12.35 -7.24 -24.60
N GLN A 476 -12.05 -5.93 -24.64
CA GLN A 476 -11.22 -5.32 -25.69
C GLN A 476 -9.70 -5.53 -25.48
N GLY A 477 -9.30 -6.12 -24.35
CA GLY A 477 -7.89 -6.21 -23.95
C GLY A 477 -7.28 -4.84 -23.59
N PRO A 478 -6.02 -4.78 -23.13
CA PRO A 478 -5.34 -3.50 -22.93
C PRO A 478 -5.31 -2.72 -24.24
N THR A 479 -5.82 -1.49 -24.26
CA THR A 479 -5.61 -0.58 -25.39
C THR A 479 -4.12 -0.38 -25.56
N ASP A 480 -3.57 -0.84 -26.69
CA ASP A 480 -2.18 -0.64 -27.05
C ASP A 480 -1.89 0.86 -27.19
N THR A 481 -1.41 1.47 -26.11
CA THR A 481 -0.99 2.88 -26.11
C THR A 481 0.34 3.09 -26.85
N ALA A 482 0.93 2.06 -27.47
CA ALA A 482 2.21 2.18 -28.18
C ALA A 482 2.07 2.60 -29.65
N ARG A 483 0.86 2.62 -30.24
CA ARG A 483 0.63 3.19 -31.59
C ARG A 483 -0.42 4.29 -31.55
N SER A 484 0.05 5.54 -31.47
CA SER A 484 -0.75 6.67 -31.93
C SER A 484 -0.77 6.64 -33.46
N GLU A 485 -1.77 6.00 -34.05
CA GLU A 485 -2.08 6.19 -35.46
C GLU A 485 -2.65 7.61 -35.63
N LYS A 486 -1.98 8.41 -36.48
CA LYS A 486 -2.49 9.70 -36.93
C LYS A 486 -3.80 9.47 -37.70
N PRO A 487 -4.81 10.33 -37.57
CA PRO A 487 -6.03 10.21 -38.35
C PRO A 487 -5.72 10.50 -39.82
N GLU A 488 -5.96 9.50 -40.67
CA GLU A 488 -5.90 9.63 -42.11
C GLU A 488 -7.07 10.51 -42.58
N GLN A 489 -6.74 11.62 -43.26
CA GLN A 489 -7.73 12.50 -43.84
C GLN A 489 -8.42 11.78 -45.00
N ALA A 490 -9.73 11.62 -44.88
CA ALA A 490 -10.57 11.19 -45.99
C ALA A 490 -10.47 12.21 -47.14
N SER A 491 -9.87 11.82 -48.25
CA SER A 491 -10.04 12.51 -49.54
C SER A 491 -11.00 11.72 -50.41
N SER A 492 -12.11 12.36 -50.73
CA SER A 492 -13.16 11.91 -51.63
C SER A 492 -12.68 11.80 -53.09
N SER A 493 -13.20 10.76 -53.76
CA SER A 493 -13.58 10.69 -55.18
C SER A 493 -12.53 11.00 -56.25
N LEU A 494 -12.22 10.00 -57.10
CA LEU A 494 -12.74 9.88 -58.47
C LEU A 494 -12.14 8.63 -59.16
N THR A 495 -12.96 8.01 -60.00
CA THR A 495 -12.76 6.80 -60.80
C THR A 495 -11.70 6.95 -61.90
N ALA A 496 -10.87 5.92 -62.12
CA ALA A 496 -10.39 5.50 -63.45
C ALA A 496 -9.84 4.06 -63.40
N LEU A 497 -10.16 3.29 -64.43
CA LEU A 497 -9.80 1.90 -64.69
C LEU A 497 -8.34 1.76 -65.18
N ASP A 498 -7.86 0.52 -65.07
CA ASP A 498 -6.77 -0.14 -65.79
C ASP A 498 -5.31 0.23 -65.51
N GLY A 499 -4.50 -0.80 -65.23
CA GLY A 499 -3.04 -0.72 -65.35
C GLY A 499 -2.24 -1.60 -64.39
N VAL A 500 -2.02 -2.86 -64.77
CA VAL A 500 -1.11 -3.83 -64.15
C VAL A 500 0.32 -3.28 -63.99
N LYS A 501 0.95 -3.51 -62.83
CA LYS A 501 2.26 -4.22 -62.72
C LYS A 501 2.66 -4.53 -61.28
N VAL A 502 2.80 -5.84 -61.05
CA VAL A 502 3.47 -6.52 -59.94
C VAL A 502 4.97 -6.19 -59.96
N CYS A 503 5.61 -6.09 -58.79
CA CYS A 503 6.93 -6.70 -58.55
C CYS A 503 7.20 -6.86 -57.05
N GLU A 504 7.64 -8.08 -56.73
CA GLU A 504 7.91 -8.65 -55.42
C GLU A 504 9.20 -8.14 -54.75
N ALA A 505 9.30 -8.53 -53.48
CA ALA A 505 10.37 -8.32 -52.52
C ALA A 505 11.71 -8.97 -52.88
N GLN A 506 12.79 -8.45 -52.30
CA GLN A 506 13.71 -9.13 -51.36
C GLN A 506 14.92 -8.21 -51.05
N VAL A 507 15.11 -7.79 -49.79
CA VAL A 507 16.08 -8.32 -48.80
C VAL A 507 17.52 -8.42 -49.29
N SER A 508 18.44 -7.66 -48.68
CA SER A 508 19.74 -8.20 -48.20
C SER A 508 20.51 -7.19 -47.32
N HIS A 509 21.13 -7.76 -46.30
CA HIS A 509 22.09 -7.18 -45.36
C HIS A 509 23.42 -6.80 -46.03
N THR A 510 24.18 -5.86 -45.46
CA THR A 510 25.41 -6.11 -44.65
C THR A 510 26.10 -4.83 -44.18
N ASP A 511 26.71 -4.94 -43.00
CA ASP A 511 27.65 -4.01 -42.35
C ASP A 511 28.90 -3.74 -43.19
N SER A 512 29.48 -2.53 -43.06
CA SER A 512 30.91 -2.36 -42.70
C SER A 512 31.27 -0.89 -42.44
N ASN A 513 31.66 -0.59 -41.20
CA ASN A 513 32.44 0.59 -40.84
C ASN A 513 33.93 0.33 -41.13
N LEU A 514 34.58 1.21 -41.90
CA LEU A 514 36.03 1.41 -41.92
C LEU A 514 36.34 2.92 -41.88
N VAL A 515 36.77 3.38 -40.70
CA VAL A 515 37.97 4.21 -40.43
C VAL A 515 38.17 5.47 -41.31
N SER A 516 37.75 6.65 -40.84
CA SER A 516 38.56 7.70 -40.14
C SER A 516 38.96 8.86 -41.09
N PRO A 517 39.63 9.94 -40.64
CA PRO A 517 39.01 11.16 -40.14
C PRO A 517 39.45 12.44 -40.90
N ALA A 518 38.64 13.49 -40.86
CA ALA A 518 39.07 14.90 -40.94
C ALA A 518 37.97 15.80 -40.34
#